data_AF-A0A2V9A2B2-F1
#
_entry.id   AF-A0A2V9A2B2-F1
#
_cell.length_a   1.000
_cell.length_b   1.000
_cell.length_c   1.000
_cell.angle_alpha   90.00
_cell.angle_beta   90.00
_cell.angle_gamma   90.00
#
_symmetry.space_group_name_H-M   'P 1'
#
loop_
_entity.id
_entity.type
_entity.pdbx_description
1 polymer ?
#
loop_
_entity_poly.entity_id
_entity_poly.type
_entity_poly.pdbx_seq_one_letter_code
_entity_poly.pdbx_strand_id
1 'polypeptide(L)' 'MTAGIYRPVDDAVRIAMTELIYWIHADYGLSELDAYELLSKVAKVHLTEMVDPNYVVIASIEKKYLPAKK' A
#
# COMPACT_ATOMS: atom_id res chain seq x y z
N MET A 1 -1.53 -1.59 6.99
CA MET A 1 -0.26 -1.52 6.25
C MET A 1 -0.11 -2.83 5.50
N THR A 2 0.57 -2.81 4.37
CA THR A 2 0.76 -3.97 3.48
C THR A 2 2.23 -4.05 3.09
N ALA A 3 2.70 -5.25 2.78
CA ALA A 3 4.08 -5.49 2.37
C ALA A 3 4.09 -6.09 0.97
N GLY A 4 5.03 -5.63 0.14
CA GLY A 4 5.41 -6.29 -1.10
C GLY A 4 6.83 -6.81 -0.96
N ILE A 5 7.01 -8.09 -1.30
CA ILE A 5 8.28 -8.80 -1.15
C ILE A 5 8.61 -9.47 -2.48
N TYR A 6 9.41 -8.81 -3.30
CA TYR A 6 9.72 -9.29 -4.64
C TYR A 6 10.97 -8.61 -5.22
N ARG A 7 11.43 -9.11 -6.38
CA ARG A 7 12.47 -8.48 -7.19
C ARG A 7 11.98 -8.36 -8.65
N PRO A 8 12.02 -7.17 -9.28
CA PRO A 8 12.69 -5.94 -8.87
C PRO A 8 11.94 -5.09 -7.83
N VAL A 9 12.54 -3.98 -7.37
CA VAL A 9 12.01 -3.16 -6.25
C VAL A 9 10.70 -2.46 -6.60
N ASP A 10 10.51 -2.09 -7.87
CA ASP A 10 9.28 -1.52 -8.38
C ASP A 10 8.11 -2.51 -8.32
N ASP A 11 8.37 -3.82 -8.47
CA ASP A 11 7.36 -4.85 -8.25
C ASP A 11 6.98 -4.97 -6.77
N ALA A 12 7.96 -4.90 -5.86
CA ALA A 12 7.68 -4.87 -4.42
C ALA A 12 6.82 -3.64 -4.04
N VAL A 13 7.12 -2.46 -4.60
CA VAL A 13 6.28 -1.25 -4.43
C VAL A 13 4.87 -1.47 -4.99
N ARG A 14 4.76 -2.03 -6.19
CA ARG A 14 3.47 -2.29 -6.84
C ARG A 14 2.59 -3.21 -6.01
N ILE A 15 3.14 -4.34 -5.55
CA ILE A 15 2.43 -5.29 -4.69
C ILE A 15 1.96 -4.59 -3.41
N ALA A 16 2.85 -3.88 -2.70
CA ALA A 16 2.49 -3.20 -1.47
C ALA A 16 1.34 -2.19 -1.67
N MET A 17 1.41 -1.37 -2.72
CA MET A 17 0.39 -0.35 -3.01
C MET A 17 -0.95 -0.97 -3.46
N THR A 18 -0.93 -1.96 -4.35
CA THR A 18 -2.14 -2.62 -4.83
C THR A 18 -2.87 -3.33 -3.69
N GLU A 19 -2.16 -4.06 -2.84
CA GLU A 19 -2.77 -4.70 -1.67
C GLU A 19 -3.37 -3.68 -0.70
N LEU A 20 -2.75 -2.49 -0.56
CA LEU A 20 -3.30 -1.44 0.29
C LEU A 20 -4.60 -0.85 -0.28
N ILE A 21 -4.67 -0.67 -1.60
CA ILE A 21 -5.89 -0.24 -2.31
C ILE A 21 -7.00 -1.26 -2.07
N TYR A 22 -6.69 -2.54 -2.24
CA TYR A 22 -7.69 -3.61 -2.13
C TYR A 22 -8.20 -3.75 -0.70
N TRP A 23 -7.32 -3.61 0.30
CA TRP A 23 -7.72 -3.55 1.70
C TRP A 23 -8.63 -2.35 2.00
N ILE A 24 -8.30 -1.16 1.49
CA ILE A 24 -9.15 0.03 1.65
C ILE A 24 -10.51 -0.20 0.99
N HIS A 25 -10.54 -0.76 -0.21
CA HIS A 25 -11.79 -1.08 -0.90
C HIS A 25 -12.67 -2.03 -0.08
N ALA A 26 -12.10 -3.14 0.39
CA ALA A 26 -12.82 -4.17 1.12
C ALA A 26 -13.34 -3.70 2.49
N ASP A 27 -12.52 -3.01 3.28
CA ASP A 27 -12.83 -2.67 4.68
C ASP A 27 -13.52 -1.30 4.84
N TYR A 28 -13.33 -0.39 3.88
CA TYR A 28 -13.75 1.02 3.99
C TYR A 28 -14.67 1.48 2.86
N GLY A 29 -14.91 0.63 1.85
CA GLY A 29 -15.92 0.87 0.82
C GLY A 29 -15.60 1.96 -0.20
N LEU A 30 -14.38 2.52 -0.19
CA LEU A 30 -13.90 3.38 -1.27
C LEU A 30 -13.75 2.57 -2.56
N SER A 31 -14.00 3.18 -3.72
CA SER A 31 -13.66 2.52 -4.99
C SER A 31 -12.14 2.35 -5.11
N GLU A 32 -11.68 1.39 -5.91
CA GLU A 32 -10.24 1.20 -6.14
C GLU A 32 -9.57 2.47 -6.70
N LEU A 33 -10.25 3.20 -7.57
CA LEU A 33 -9.75 4.46 -8.13
C LEU A 33 -9.69 5.58 -7.08
N ASP A 34 -10.70 5.70 -6.21
CA ASP A 34 -10.67 6.69 -5.13
C ASP A 34 -9.57 6.37 -4.10
N ALA A 35 -9.41 5.08 -3.76
CA ALA A 35 -8.34 4.62 -2.88
C ALA A 35 -6.96 4.86 -3.50
N TYR A 36 -6.81 4.63 -4.82
CA TYR A 36 -5.60 4.96 -5.57
C TYR A 36 -5.29 6.46 -5.52
N GLU A 37 -6.28 7.32 -5.79
CA GLU A 37 -6.10 8.78 -5.73
C GLU A 37 -5.74 9.25 -4.32
N LEU A 38 -6.44 8.75 -3.29
CA LEU A 38 -6.13 9.04 -1.89
C LEU A 38 -4.69 8.67 -1.55
N LEU A 39 -4.27 7.45 -1.86
CA LEU A 39 -2.93 6.97 -1.57
C LEU A 39 -1.85 7.75 -2.33
N SER A 40 -2.14 8.29 -3.51
CA SER A 40 -1.20 9.17 -4.24
C SER A 40 -0.81 10.43 -3.46
N LYS A 41 -1.63 10.84 -2.47
CA LYS A 41 -1.41 12.03 -1.65
C LYS A 41 -0.86 11.73 -0.26
N VAL A 42 -1.31 10.65 0.37
CA VAL A 42 -1.08 10.43 1.80
C VAL A 42 -0.39 9.10 2.15
N ALA A 43 -0.10 8.25 1.16
CA ALA A 43 0.62 7.02 1.42
C ALA A 43 2.06 7.30 1.89
N LYS A 44 2.53 6.47 2.81
CA LYS A 44 3.95 6.38 3.19
C LYS A 44 4.48 5.05 2.68
N VAL A 45 5.53 5.13 1.86
CA VAL A 45 6.25 3.97 1.34
C VAL A 45 7.59 3.88 2.05
N HIS A 46 7.86 2.73 2.67
CA HIS A 46 9.09 2.46 3.39
C HIS A 46 9.82 1.27 2.76
N LEU A 47 10.99 1.54 2.19
CA LEU A 47 11.92 0.51 1.75
C LEU A 47 12.60 -0.08 2.99
N THR A 48 12.27 -1.31 3.33
CA THR A 48 12.63 -1.93 4.61
C THR A 48 14.02 -2.56 4.53
N GLU A 49 14.24 -3.42 3.53
CA GLU A 49 15.56 -3.98 3.25
C GLU A 49 15.80 -4.13 1.75
N MET A 50 17.08 -4.15 1.35
CA MET A 50 17.54 -4.37 -0.02
C MET A 50 18.66 -5.40 -0.17
N VAL A 51 18.96 -6.15 0.89
CA VAL A 51 20.15 -7.02 0.95
C VAL A 51 19.80 -8.49 0.79
N ASP A 52 18.52 -8.85 0.93
CA ASP A 52 18.03 -10.20 0.72
C ASP A 52 17.75 -10.49 -0.78
N PRO A 53 17.50 -11.77 -1.15
CA PRO A 53 17.15 -12.12 -2.52
C PRO A 53 15.94 -11.37 -3.07
N ASN A 54 14.95 -11.08 -2.22
CA ASN A 54 13.82 -10.21 -2.54
C ASN A 54 14.00 -8.88 -1.81
N TYR A 55 13.37 -7.82 -2.33
CA TYR A 55 13.27 -6.55 -1.62
C TYR A 55 11.98 -6.49 -0.83
N VAL A 56 12.03 -5.92 0.37
CA VAL A 56 10.84 -5.68 1.20
C VAL A 56 10.45 -4.20 1.19
N VAL A 57 9.23 -3.92 0.73
CA VAL A 57 8.62 -2.59 0.77
C VAL A 57 7.33 -2.63 1.55
N ILE A 58 7.12 -1.65 2.44
CA ILE A 58 5.89 -1.49 3.22
C ILE A 58 5.15 -0.24 2.73
N ALA A 59 3.87 -0.39 2.40
CA ALA A 59 2.95 0.71 2.14
C ALA A 59 2.00 0.92 3.34
N SER A 60 1.79 2.16 3.73
CA SER A 60 0.94 2.51 4.87
C SER A 60 0.22 3.85 4.68
N ILE A 61 -0.86 4.03 5.44
CA ILE A 61 -1.66 5.26 5.50
C ILE A 61 -2.01 5.53 6.97
N GLU A 62 -2.04 6.81 7.36
CA GLU A 62 -2.55 7.18 8.69
C GLU A 62 -4.08 7.01 8.75
N LYS A 63 -4.57 6.33 9.79
CA LYS A 63 -6.01 6.00 9.92
C LYS A 63 -6.95 7.21 9.89
N LYS A 64 -6.46 8.41 10.23
CA LYS A 64 -7.23 9.66 10.19
C LYS A 64 -7.72 10.04 8.78
N TYR A 65 -7.09 9.51 7.73
CA TYR A 65 -7.47 9.73 6.33
C TYR A 65 -8.48 8.69 5.81
N LEU A 66 -8.75 7.64 6.59
CA LEU A 66 -9.71 6.61 6.21
C LEU A 66 -11.13 7.02 6.61
N PRO A 67 -12.15 6.65 5.82
CA PRO A 67 -13.53 6.88 6.21
C PRO A 67 -13.93 5.96 7.38
N ALA A 68 -15.18 6.06 7.82
CA ALA A 68 -15.73 5.11 8.79
C ALA A 68 -15.64 3.68 8.22
N LYS A 69 -15.27 2.73 9.08
CA LYS A 69 -15.18 1.33 8.68
C LYS A 69 -16.59 0.82 8.33
N LYS A 70 -16.67 -0.02 7.30
CA LYS A 70 -17.91 -0.71 6.92
C LYS A 70 -18.31 -1.75 7.97
#